data_AF-A0A7W1N7U9-F1
#
_entry.id   AF-A0A7W1N7U9-F1
#
_cell.length_a   1.000
_cell.length_b   1.000
_cell.length_c   1.000
_cell.angle_alpha   90.00
_cell.angle_beta   90.00
_cell.angle_gamma   90.00
#
_symmetry.space_group_name_H-M   'P 1'
#
loop_
_entity.id
_entity.type
_entity.pdbx_description
1 polymer ?
#
loop_
_entity_poly.entity_id
_entity_poly.type
_entity_poly.pdbx_seq_one_letter_code
_entity_poly.pdbx_strand_id
1 'polypeptide(L)'
;MSEELLLSGGALTVGVVRVGATVRRPSSSATSVVCDVLLHLERAGFGSAPRWLGIDEQGREILSWIEGDTFTERGRMHPYIGDPPDRVTFSDEQIAASMRLLRHYHDAFDDAHPGDAADDVAYALRTFVSYGFAPFERGDFVRRTDGALAAYGENFDVPAI
;
A
#
# COMPACT_ATOMS: atom_id res chain seq x y z
N MET A 1 5.84 -18.39 26.28
CA MET A 1 4.65 -17.70 25.75
C MET A 1 5.14 -16.35 25.27
N SER A 2 5.29 -16.17 23.96
CA SER A 2 5.64 -14.86 23.41
C SER A 2 4.44 -13.94 23.55
N GLU A 3 4.65 -12.70 23.98
CA GLU A 3 3.58 -11.72 24.21
C GLU A 3 2.89 -11.36 22.89
N GLU A 4 1.54 -11.37 22.88
CA GLU A 4 0.73 -10.92 21.75
C GLU A 4 0.40 -9.43 21.94
N LEU A 5 0.85 -8.59 21.00
CA LEU A 5 0.57 -7.16 20.99
C LEU A 5 -0.58 -6.87 20.02
N LEU A 6 -1.72 -6.38 20.52
CA LEU A 6 -2.84 -5.99 19.68
C LEU A 6 -2.48 -4.82 18.76
N LEU A 7 -2.74 -4.97 17.47
CA LEU A 7 -2.62 -3.89 16.49
C LEU A 7 -4.00 -3.24 16.30
N SER A 8 -4.13 -1.99 16.74
CA SER A 8 -5.39 -1.23 16.71
C SER A 8 -5.68 -0.54 15.36
N GLY A 9 -4.75 -0.64 14.41
CA GLY A 9 -4.89 -0.08 13.05
C GLY A 9 -5.73 -0.95 12.10
N GLY A 10 -5.73 -0.57 10.82
CA GLY A 10 -6.48 -1.29 9.78
C GLY A 10 -7.97 -0.92 9.73
N ALA A 11 -8.61 -1.16 8.58
CA ALA A 11 -10.01 -0.78 8.34
C ALA A 11 -10.98 -1.97 8.34
N LEU A 12 -10.52 -3.15 7.93
CA LEU A 12 -11.39 -4.28 7.61
C LEU A 12 -11.23 -5.47 8.55
N THR A 13 -10.01 -5.73 9.03
CA THR A 13 -9.70 -6.93 9.81
C THR A 13 -9.48 -6.58 11.27
N VAL A 14 -10.38 -7.07 12.13
CA VAL A 14 -10.29 -6.92 13.59
C VAL A 14 -9.47 -8.07 14.18
N GLY A 15 -8.78 -7.83 15.31
CA GLY A 15 -8.11 -8.91 16.05
C GLY A 15 -6.74 -9.31 15.48
N VAL A 16 -6.08 -8.41 14.77
CA VAL A 16 -4.70 -8.61 14.31
C VAL A 16 -3.73 -8.37 15.45
N VAL A 17 -2.80 -9.30 15.68
CA VAL A 17 -1.79 -9.19 16.75
C VAL A 17 -0.38 -9.37 16.20
N ARG A 18 0.60 -8.71 16.80
CA ARG A 18 2.03 -8.93 16.57
C ARG A 18 2.59 -9.88 17.63
N VAL A 19 3.42 -10.82 17.19
CA VAL A 19 4.18 -11.75 18.04
C VAL A 19 5.63 -11.76 17.56
N GLY A 20 6.52 -11.07 18.28
CA GLY A 20 7.91 -10.89 17.87
C GLY A 20 8.04 -10.27 16.47
N ALA A 21 8.68 -10.98 15.54
CA ALA A 21 8.87 -10.56 14.14
C ALA A 21 7.74 -11.04 13.19
N THR A 22 6.58 -11.42 13.74
CA THR A 22 5.47 -11.97 12.96
C THR A 22 4.14 -11.35 13.36
N VAL A 23 3.16 -11.45 12.47
CA VAL A 23 1.77 -11.02 12.67
C VAL A 23 0.86 -12.25 12.65
N ARG A 24 -0.20 -12.23 13.46
CA ARG A 24 -1.33 -13.15 13.35
C ARG A 24 -2.54 -12.39 12.87
N ARG A 25 -3.10 -12.81 11.74
CA ARG A 25 -4.30 -12.23 11.14
C ARG A 25 -5.39 -13.30 11.09
N PRO A 26 -6.65 -13.01 11.49
CA PRO A 26 -7.73 -13.96 11.30
C PRO A 26 -7.88 -14.36 9.84
N SER A 27 -8.04 -15.66 9.59
CA SER A 27 -8.30 -16.18 8.25
C SER A 27 -9.67 -15.72 7.74
N SER A 28 -9.77 -15.56 6.42
CA SER A 28 -11.01 -15.24 5.70
C SER A 28 -11.22 -16.15 4.48
N SER A 29 -12.32 -15.98 3.75
CA SER A 29 -12.53 -16.66 2.46
C SER A 29 -11.45 -16.33 1.41
N ALA A 30 -10.73 -15.22 1.59
CA ALA A 30 -9.64 -14.80 0.69
C ALA A 30 -8.26 -15.38 1.08
N THR A 31 -8.16 -16.14 2.17
CA THR A 31 -6.86 -16.61 2.71
C THR A 31 -6.02 -17.36 1.68
N SER A 32 -6.63 -18.24 0.90
CA SER A 32 -5.93 -19.03 -0.12
C SER A 32 -5.33 -18.13 -1.19
N VAL A 33 -6.12 -17.19 -1.72
CA VAL A 33 -5.66 -16.23 -2.74
C VAL A 33 -4.56 -15.32 -2.19
N VAL A 34 -4.70 -14.84 -0.95
CA VAL A 34 -3.65 -14.03 -0.32
C VAL A 34 -2.36 -14.83 -0.15
N CYS A 35 -2.44 -16.08 0.29
CA CYS A 35 -1.29 -16.98 0.37
C CYS A 35 -0.60 -17.13 -1.00
N ASP A 36 -1.36 -17.42 -2.06
CA ASP A 36 -0.82 -17.60 -3.41
C ASP A 36 -0.11 -16.34 -3.91
N VAL A 37 -0.71 -15.16 -3.69
CA VAL A 37 -0.12 -13.87 -4.06
C VAL A 37 1.16 -13.58 -3.28
N LEU A 38 1.19 -13.78 -1.97
CA LEU A 38 2.39 -13.52 -1.16
C LEU A 38 3.54 -14.48 -1.51
N LEU A 39 3.23 -15.75 -1.81
CA LEU A 39 4.22 -16.72 -2.28
C LEU A 39 4.76 -16.35 -3.67
N HIS A 40 3.91 -15.82 -4.55
CA HIS A 40 4.34 -15.30 -5.86
C HIS A 40 5.30 -14.11 -5.69
N LEU A 41 4.91 -13.11 -4.90
CA LEU A 41 5.73 -11.93 -4.62
C LEU A 41 7.09 -12.29 -4.00
N GLU A 42 7.12 -13.25 -3.07
CA GLU A 42 8.38 -13.73 -2.48
C GLU A 42 9.28 -14.38 -3.55
N ARG A 43 8.73 -15.19 -4.46
CA ARG A 43 9.47 -15.81 -5.57
C ARG A 43 9.97 -14.80 -6.58
N ALA A 44 9.21 -13.74 -6.84
CA ALA A 44 9.58 -12.62 -7.70
C ALA A 44 10.63 -11.68 -7.06
N GLY A 45 10.95 -11.87 -5.77
CA GLY A 45 11.90 -11.02 -5.06
C GLY A 45 11.32 -9.68 -4.59
N PHE A 46 9.99 -9.53 -4.60
CA PHE A 46 9.32 -8.31 -4.15
C PHE A 46 9.35 -8.19 -2.61
N GLY A 47 10.43 -7.61 -2.09
CA GLY A 47 10.70 -7.51 -0.65
C GLY A 47 9.84 -6.52 0.13
N SER A 48 8.91 -5.82 -0.52
CA SER A 48 8.02 -4.84 0.12
C SER A 48 6.68 -5.42 0.59
N ALA A 49 6.42 -6.71 0.34
CA ALA A 49 5.28 -7.45 0.86
C ALA A 49 5.67 -8.33 2.05
N PRO A 50 4.74 -8.63 2.98
CA PRO A 50 5.01 -9.58 4.05
C PRO A 50 5.12 -11.00 3.49
N ARG A 51 6.00 -11.82 4.07
CA ARG A 51 6.12 -13.24 3.72
C ARG A 51 5.05 -14.07 4.39
N TRP A 52 4.55 -15.07 3.69
CA TRP A 52 3.65 -16.07 4.24
C TRP A 52 4.43 -17.11 5.05
N LEU A 53 4.04 -17.34 6.30
CA LEU A 53 4.74 -18.25 7.23
C LEU A 53 3.86 -19.42 7.70
N GLY A 54 2.61 -19.52 7.22
CA GLY A 54 1.69 -20.61 7.52
C GLY A 54 0.46 -20.18 8.30
N ILE A 55 -0.17 -21.14 8.98
CA ILE A 55 -1.35 -20.97 9.83
C ILE A 55 -0.99 -21.44 11.24
N ASP A 56 -1.41 -20.72 12.27
CA ASP A 56 -1.21 -21.12 13.66
C ASP A 56 -2.27 -22.13 14.15
N GLU A 57 -2.12 -22.64 15.38
CA GLU A 57 -3.02 -23.61 15.99
C GLU A 57 -4.47 -23.10 16.16
N GLN A 58 -4.67 -21.78 16.10
CA GLN A 58 -5.98 -21.12 16.21
C GLN A 58 -6.61 -20.85 14.83
N GLY A 59 -5.96 -21.28 13.74
CA GLY A 59 -6.42 -21.04 12.39
C GLY A 59 -6.15 -19.61 11.89
N ARG A 60 -5.22 -18.87 12.51
CA ARG A 60 -4.83 -17.52 12.07
C ARG A 60 -3.65 -17.58 11.11
N GLU A 61 -3.67 -16.73 10.11
CA GLU A 61 -2.55 -16.54 9.19
C GLU A 61 -1.31 -16.00 9.93
N ILE A 62 -0.15 -16.56 9.63
CA ILE A 62 1.15 -16.13 10.15
C ILE A 62 1.88 -15.40 9.02
N LEU A 63 2.13 -14.10 9.21
CA LEU A 63 2.86 -13.27 8.25
C LEU A 63 4.12 -12.69 8.88
N SER A 64 5.14 -12.36 8.09
CA SER A 64 6.29 -11.61 8.61
C SER A 64 5.91 -10.16 8.94
N TRP A 65 6.50 -9.61 9.99
CA TRP A 65 6.41 -8.18 10.31
C TRP A 65 7.27 -7.35 9.34
N ILE A 66 6.76 -6.20 8.92
CA ILE A 66 7.52 -5.18 8.19
C ILE A 66 7.74 -4.02 9.15
N GLU A 67 9.01 -3.67 9.39
CA GLU A 67 9.32 -2.51 10.22
C GLU A 67 8.98 -1.20 9.48
N GLY A 68 8.34 -0.28 10.19
CA GLY A 68 7.93 1.01 9.66
C GLY A 68 6.72 1.57 10.40
N ASP A 69 6.37 2.81 10.05
CA ASP A 69 5.21 3.50 10.60
C ASP A 69 4.05 3.47 9.61
N THR A 70 2.83 3.46 10.14
CA THR A 70 1.61 3.52 9.34
C THR A 70 0.70 4.61 9.89
N PHE A 71 -0.20 5.10 9.03
CA PHE A 71 -1.20 6.08 9.45
C PHE A 71 -2.32 5.38 10.21
N THR A 72 -2.40 5.64 11.51
CA THR A 72 -3.47 5.13 12.39
C THR A 72 -4.71 6.04 12.33
N GLU A 73 -4.54 7.32 12.01
CA GLU A 73 -5.62 8.32 11.92
C GLU A 73 -6.12 8.52 10.48
N ARG A 74 -7.01 7.64 10.01
CA ARG A 74 -7.56 7.68 8.63
C ARG A 74 -8.25 9.00 8.25
N GLY A 75 -8.83 9.70 9.21
CA GLY A 75 -9.51 10.98 8.97
C GLY A 75 -8.59 12.09 8.45
N ARG A 76 -7.28 12.03 8.74
CA ARG A 76 -6.29 13.01 8.25
C ARG A 76 -5.77 12.73 6.84
N MET A 77 -6.10 11.58 6.27
CA MET A 77 -5.65 11.15 4.95
C MET A 77 -6.68 11.42 3.86
N HIS A 78 -7.97 11.29 4.16
CA HIS A 78 -8.99 11.16 3.13
C HIS A 78 -10.18 12.10 3.35
N PRO A 79 -10.49 12.99 2.39
CA PRO A 79 -11.56 14.00 2.54
C PRO A 79 -12.97 13.39 2.72
N TYR A 80 -13.16 12.11 2.38
CA TYR A 80 -14.45 11.42 2.55
C TYR A 80 -14.60 10.71 3.92
N ILE A 81 -13.53 10.67 4.73
CA ILE A 81 -13.56 10.15 6.12
C ILE A 81 -13.63 11.31 7.11
N GLY A 82 -13.11 12.49 6.74
CA GLY A 82 -13.26 13.78 7.44
C GLY A 82 -12.56 14.93 6.72
N ASP A 83 -12.79 16.17 7.15
CA ASP A 83 -12.08 17.38 6.70
C ASP A 83 -11.35 18.05 7.88
N PRO A 84 -10.29 17.42 8.44
CA PRO A 84 -9.55 18.01 9.53
C PRO A 84 -8.68 19.17 9.03
N PRO A 85 -8.45 20.20 9.86
CA PRO A 85 -7.61 21.34 9.50
C PRO A 85 -6.15 20.94 9.26
N ASP A 86 -5.66 19.92 9.95
CA ASP A 86 -4.30 19.38 9.81
C ASP A 86 -4.32 18.07 9.03
N ARG A 87 -4.01 18.16 7.74
CA ARG A 87 -3.90 17.01 6.82
C ARG A 87 -2.46 16.51 6.74
N VAL A 88 -2.29 15.20 6.58
CA VAL A 88 -0.96 14.58 6.42
C VAL A 88 -0.39 14.99 5.07
N THR A 89 0.77 15.62 4.97
CA THR A 89 1.36 15.97 3.68
C THR A 89 2.52 15.05 3.32
N PHE A 90 2.58 14.64 2.06
CA PHE A 90 3.72 13.88 1.54
C PHE A 90 4.69 14.82 0.83
N SER A 91 5.98 14.61 1.09
CA SER A 91 7.05 15.22 0.29
C SER A 91 7.04 14.66 -1.12
N ASP A 92 7.63 15.38 -2.06
CA ASP A 92 7.73 14.92 -3.45
C ASP A 92 8.48 13.57 -3.54
N GLU A 93 9.46 13.35 -2.67
CA GLU A 93 10.20 12.09 -2.62
C GLU A 93 9.34 10.93 -2.08
N GLN A 94 8.48 11.17 -1.07
CA GLN A 94 7.55 10.13 -0.60
C GLN A 94 6.54 9.74 -1.68
N ILE A 95 6.08 10.72 -2.48
CA ILE A 95 5.22 10.47 -3.63
C ILE A 95 5.99 9.63 -4.66
N ALA A 96 7.19 10.06 -5.06
CA ALA A 96 8.01 9.35 -6.03
C ALA A 96 8.38 7.92 -5.58
N ALA A 97 8.70 7.73 -4.29
CA ALA A 97 8.98 6.42 -3.71
C ALA A 97 7.76 5.49 -3.77
N SER A 98 6.56 6.02 -3.53
CA SER A 98 5.31 5.24 -3.65
C SER A 98 5.06 4.81 -5.10
N MET A 99 5.35 5.67 -6.07
CA MET A 99 5.21 5.35 -7.50
C MET A 99 6.21 4.28 -7.96
N ARG A 100 7.48 4.36 -7.52
CA ARG A 100 8.48 3.31 -7.78
C ARG A 100 8.09 1.98 -7.15
N LEU A 101 7.51 2.01 -5.95
CA LEU A 101 7.01 0.82 -5.27
C LEU A 101 5.85 0.18 -6.05
N LEU A 102 4.91 1.00 -6.54
CA LEU A 102 3.81 0.53 -7.38
C LEU A 102 4.33 -0.10 -8.68
N ARG A 103 5.30 0.55 -9.33
CA ARG A 103 5.94 0.00 -10.53
C ARG A 103 6.60 -1.35 -10.25
N HIS A 104 7.40 -1.45 -9.18
CA HIS A 104 8.05 -2.70 -8.79
C HIS A 104 7.03 -3.79 -8.45
N TYR A 105 5.87 -3.43 -7.88
CA TYR A 105 4.78 -4.36 -7.64
C TYR A 105 4.19 -4.87 -8.97
N HIS A 106 3.93 -3.99 -9.94
CA HIS A 106 3.45 -4.41 -11.27
C HIS A 106 4.45 -5.30 -12.01
N ASP A 107 5.73 -4.93 -11.99
CA ASP A 107 6.79 -5.72 -12.61
C ASP A 107 6.90 -7.13 -11.99
N ALA A 108 6.60 -7.28 -10.70
CA ALA A 108 6.62 -8.59 -10.03
C ALA A 108 5.57 -9.58 -10.57
N PHE A 109 4.60 -9.12 -11.36
CA PHE A 109 3.60 -9.98 -12.01
C PHE A 109 3.88 -10.24 -13.49
N ASP A 110 5.02 -9.79 -14.05
CA ASP A 110 5.43 -10.07 -15.44
C ASP A 110 4.28 -9.86 -16.47
N ASP A 111 3.59 -8.71 -16.43
CA ASP A 111 2.39 -8.38 -17.23
C ASP A 111 1.13 -9.26 -16.99
N ALA A 112 1.17 -10.21 -16.04
CA ALA A 112 0.01 -10.96 -15.57
C ALA A 112 -0.82 -10.19 -14.52
N HIS A 113 -0.52 -8.90 -14.31
CA HIS A 113 -1.30 -8.06 -13.42
C HIS A 113 -2.76 -7.99 -13.90
N PRO A 114 -3.75 -8.32 -13.05
CA PRO A 114 -5.14 -8.25 -13.45
C PRO A 114 -5.63 -6.80 -13.45
N GLY A 115 -5.61 -6.15 -14.61
CA GLY A 115 -6.16 -4.80 -14.79
C GLY A 115 -5.28 -3.91 -15.66
N ASP A 116 -5.80 -2.75 -16.01
CA ASP A 116 -5.00 -1.70 -16.64
C ASP A 116 -4.20 -1.00 -15.53
N ALA A 117 -2.86 -1.01 -15.64
CA ALA A 117 -1.99 -0.30 -14.71
C ALA A 117 -2.36 1.19 -14.59
N ALA A 118 -3.07 1.74 -15.57
CA ALA A 118 -3.54 3.11 -15.55
C ALA A 118 -4.55 3.40 -14.45
N ASP A 119 -5.38 2.44 -14.07
CA ASP A 119 -6.34 2.63 -12.98
C ASP A 119 -5.61 2.78 -11.63
N ASP A 120 -4.60 1.94 -11.39
CA ASP A 120 -3.79 1.97 -10.17
C ASP A 120 -2.93 3.24 -10.08
N VAL A 121 -2.33 3.66 -11.20
CA VAL A 121 -1.57 4.92 -11.28
C VAL A 121 -2.49 6.13 -11.05
N ALA A 122 -3.66 6.16 -11.69
CA ALA A 122 -4.65 7.22 -11.49
C ALA A 122 -5.13 7.27 -10.03
N TYR A 123 -5.33 6.11 -9.40
CA TYR A 123 -5.69 6.03 -7.98
C TYR A 123 -4.56 6.54 -7.07
N ALA A 124 -3.30 6.19 -7.37
CA ALA A 124 -2.14 6.67 -6.63
C ALA A 124 -1.97 8.19 -6.75
N LEU A 125 -2.05 8.73 -7.97
CA LEU A 125 -2.02 10.19 -8.20
C LEU A 125 -3.16 10.89 -7.48
N ARG A 126 -4.39 10.35 -7.56
CA ARG A 126 -5.52 10.88 -6.81
C ARG A 126 -5.24 10.89 -5.31
N THR A 127 -4.66 9.82 -4.78
CA THR A 127 -4.39 9.65 -3.35
C THR A 127 -3.29 10.58 -2.85
N PHE A 128 -2.17 10.66 -3.56
CA PHE A 128 -0.95 11.32 -3.08
C PHE A 128 -0.77 12.75 -3.60
N VAL A 129 -1.40 13.09 -4.73
CA VAL A 129 -1.26 14.39 -5.40
C VAL A 129 -2.58 15.18 -5.37
N SER A 130 -3.70 14.57 -5.75
CA SER A 130 -4.98 15.30 -5.91
C SER A 130 -5.77 15.51 -4.62
N TYR A 131 -5.64 14.66 -3.61
CA TYR A 131 -6.37 14.82 -2.34
C TYR A 131 -5.90 15.93 -1.42
N GLY A 132 -5.10 16.87 -1.93
CA GLY A 132 -5.03 18.21 -1.36
C GLY A 132 -4.38 18.23 0.01
N PHE A 133 -3.07 18.07 0.04
CA PHE A 133 -2.30 18.15 1.27
C PHE A 133 -1.85 19.57 1.67
N ALA A 134 -2.14 20.58 0.87
CA ALA A 134 -2.04 21.99 1.23
C ALA A 134 -2.78 22.80 0.15
N PRO A 135 -3.05 24.11 0.33
CA PRO A 135 -3.35 24.99 -0.79
C PRO A 135 -2.14 25.04 -1.71
N PHE A 136 -2.06 24.09 -2.64
CA PHE A 136 -0.98 24.05 -3.62
C PHE A 136 -1.29 25.03 -4.74
N GLU A 137 -0.30 25.83 -5.09
CA GLU A 137 -0.32 26.60 -6.33
C GLU A 137 -0.42 25.63 -7.52
N ARG A 138 -1.05 26.05 -8.61
CA ARG A 138 -1.22 25.20 -9.82
C ARG A 138 0.12 24.61 -10.29
N GLY A 139 1.22 25.34 -10.12
CA GLY A 139 2.57 24.88 -10.48
C GLY A 139 3.06 23.67 -9.66
N ASP A 140 2.70 23.59 -8.38
CA ASP A 140 3.08 22.46 -7.53
C ASP A 140 2.35 21.18 -7.93
N PHE A 141 1.07 21.30 -8.30
CA PHE A 141 0.29 20.16 -8.78
C PHE A 141 0.90 19.54 -10.03
N VAL A 142 1.25 20.38 -11.03
CA VAL A 142 1.90 19.93 -12.27
C VAL A 142 3.24 19.27 -11.96
N ARG A 143 4.12 19.96 -11.24
CA ARG A 143 5.46 19.47 -10.91
C ARG A 143 5.43 18.14 -10.14
N ARG A 144 4.49 17.99 -9.19
CA ARG A 144 4.32 16.73 -8.42
C ARG A 144 3.77 15.60 -9.27
N THR A 145 2.83 15.90 -10.17
CA THR A 145 2.27 14.92 -11.11
C THR A 145 3.36 14.42 -12.05
N ASP A 146 4.12 15.32 -12.66
CA ASP A 146 5.22 14.99 -13.56
C ASP A 146 6.28 14.14 -12.84
N GLY A 147 6.67 14.55 -11.62
CA GLY A 147 7.62 13.79 -10.80
C GLY A 147 7.12 12.39 -10.42
N ALA A 148 5.83 12.26 -10.11
CA ALA A 148 5.21 10.97 -9.79
C ALA A 148 5.17 10.03 -11.00
N LEU A 149 4.76 10.54 -12.17
CA LEU A 149 4.74 9.79 -13.42
C LEU A 149 6.15 9.38 -13.86
N ALA A 150 7.11 10.30 -13.80
CA ALA A 150 8.51 9.99 -14.09
C ALA A 150 9.08 8.91 -13.15
N ALA A 151 8.69 8.92 -11.87
CA ALA A 151 9.10 7.91 -10.90
C ALA A 151 8.45 6.54 -11.16
N TYR A 152 7.25 6.50 -11.73
CA TYR A 152 6.62 5.25 -12.16
C TYR A 152 7.27 4.68 -13.44
N GLY A 153 7.65 5.54 -14.39
CA GLY A 153 8.39 5.20 -15.60
C GLY A 153 7.69 5.63 -16.91
N GLU A 154 8.47 5.79 -17.98
CA GLU A 154 8.04 6.44 -19.25
C GLU A 154 7.19 5.56 -20.18
N ASN A 155 7.10 4.24 -19.94
CA ASN A 155 6.32 3.31 -20.79
C ASN A 155 4.90 3.11 -20.27
N PHE A 156 4.22 4.22 -19.98
CA PHE A 156 2.83 4.22 -19.57
C PHE A 156 1.99 4.73 -20.74
N ASP A 157 1.39 3.81 -21.50
CA ASP A 157 0.34 4.18 -22.44
C ASP A 157 -0.86 4.65 -21.62
N VAL A 158 -0.95 5.96 -21.38
CA VAL A 158 -2.18 6.57 -20.89
C VAL A 158 -3.22 6.32 -21.99
N PRO A 159 -4.32 5.60 -21.74
CA PRO A 159 -5.39 5.52 -22.72
C PRO A 159 -5.83 6.95 -23.03
N ALA A 160 -5.84 7.32 -24.31
CA ALA A 160 -6.39 8.60 -24.72
C ALA A 160 -7.85 8.67 -24.26
N ILE A 161 -8.13 9.54 -23.30
CA ILE A 161 -9.48 9.86 -22.80
C ILE A 161 -10.31 10.57 -23.85
#